data_AF-A0A7K4DT10-F1
#
_entry.id   AF-A0A7K4DT10-F1
#
_cell.length_a   1.000
_cell.length_b   1.000
_cell.length_c   1.000
_cell.angle_alpha   90.00
_cell.angle_beta   90.00
_cell.angle_gamma   90.00
#
_symmetry.space_group_name_H-M   'P 1'
#
loop_
_entity.id
_entity.type
_entity.pdbx_description
1 polymer ?
#
loop_
_entity_poly.entity_id
_entity_poly.type
_entity_poly.pdbx_seq_one_letter_code
_entity_poly.pdbx_strand_id
1 'polypeptide(L)' 'MIIGKIGENEKSIRFELDLNCSNCKKKVPGGMKCSEKFYQSKSFDKQILDFKKNYLCGICRDKKRIKKKINS' A
#
# COMPACT_ATOMS: atom_id res chain seq x y z
N MET A 1 -2.73 -7.03 -0.79
CA MET A 1 -3.18 -5.86 0.00
C MET A 1 -4.39 -5.23 -0.71
N ILE A 2 -5.33 -4.58 0.01
CA ILE A 2 -6.45 -3.87 -0.63
C ILE A 2 -6.14 -2.37 -0.65
N ILE A 3 -6.31 -1.74 -1.81
CA ILE A 3 -6.28 -0.29 -1.99
C ILE A 3 -7.73 0.18 -2.18
N GLY A 4 -8.12 1.26 -1.49
CA GLY A 4 -9.51 1.74 -1.46
C GLY A 4 -10.44 0.81 -0.67
N LYS A 5 -11.66 0.63 -1.18
CA LYS A 5 -12.69 -0.27 -0.63
C LYS A 5 -13.22 -1.16 -1.75
N ILE A 6 -13.62 -2.38 -1.40
CA ILE A 6 -14.31 -3.32 -2.30
C ILE A 6 -15.63 -3.64 -1.60
N GLY A 7 -16.76 -3.26 -2.19
CA GLY A 7 -18.07 -3.66 -1.67
C GLY A 7 -18.33 -5.16 -1.83
N GLU A 8 -19.27 -5.72 -1.08
CA GLU A 8 -19.57 -7.17 -1.07
C GLU A 8 -19.89 -7.75 -2.46
N ASN A 9 -20.51 -6.95 -3.34
CA ASN A 9 -20.88 -7.34 -4.70
C ASN A 9 -20.05 -6.64 -5.80
N GLU A 10 -18.96 -5.96 -5.44
CA GLU A 10 -18.12 -5.28 -6.42
C GLU A 10 -17.07 -6.22 -7.00
N LYS A 11 -16.95 -6.22 -8.33
CA LYS A 11 -15.84 -6.88 -9.01
C LYS A 11 -14.51 -6.27 -8.55
N SER A 12 -13.54 -7.14 -8.30
CA SER A 12 -12.20 -6.75 -7.90
C SER A 12 -11.19 -7.06 -8.99
N ILE A 13 -10.25 -6.12 -9.21
CA ILE A 13 -9.13 -6.27 -10.13
C ILE A 13 -7.87 -6.53 -9.30
N ARG A 14 -7.03 -7.45 -9.76
CA ARG A 14 -5.69 -7.70 -9.22
C ARG A 14 -4.65 -7.05 -10.12
N PHE A 15 -3.64 -6.43 -9.53
CA PHE A 15 -2.55 -5.79 -10.25
C PHE A 15 -1.27 -5.82 -9.42
N GLU A 16 -0.13 -5.66 -10.10
CA GLU A 16 1.19 -5.60 -9.48
C GLU A 16 1.69 -4.16 -9.49
N LEU A 17 2.24 -3.70 -8.36
CA LEU A 17 2.94 -2.43 -8.27
C LEU A 17 4.43 -2.67 -8.10
N ASP A 18 5.26 -1.89 -8.79
CA ASP A 18 6.65 -1.77 -8.39
C ASP A 18 6.73 -0.97 -7.09
N LEU A 19 7.18 -1.65 -6.02
CA LEU A 19 7.21 -1.13 -4.66
C LEU A 19 8.58 -1.33 -4.03
N ASN A 20 9.06 -0.24 -3.43
CA ASN A 20 10.27 -0.23 -2.63
C ASN A 20 9.91 0.35 -1.25
N CYS A 21 10.54 -0.18 -0.21
CA CYS A 21 10.46 0.43 1.11
C CYS A 21 11.00 1.86 1.06
N SER A 22 10.21 2.84 1.48
CA SER A 22 10.63 4.25 1.49
C SER A 22 11.84 4.49 2.39
N ASN A 23 11.98 3.69 3.46
CA ASN A 23 13.06 3.77 4.44
C ASN A 23 14.34 3.02 4.02
N CYS A 24 14.26 1.72 3.70
CA CYS A 24 15.46 0.92 3.41
C CYS A 24 15.67 0.59 1.92
N LYS A 25 14.83 1.13 1.03
CA LYS A 25 14.85 0.94 -0.44
C LYS A 25 14.73 -0.50 -0.95
N LYS A 26 14.66 -1.50 -0.06
CA LYS A 26 14.40 -2.90 -0.39
C LYS A 26 13.15 -3.05 -1.26
N LYS A 27 13.28 -3.78 -2.37
CA LYS A 27 12.15 -4.20 -3.21
C LYS A 27 11.23 -5.14 -2.43
N VAL A 28 9.92 -4.93 -2.54
CA VAL A 28 8.90 -5.73 -1.85
C VAL A 28 7.86 -6.26 -2.84
N PRO A 29 7.12 -7.33 -2.48
CA PRO A 29 5.99 -7.77 -3.28
C PRO A 29 4.91 -6.67 -3.39
N GLY A 30 4.38 -6.46 -4.60
CA GLY A 30 3.42 -5.42 -4.92
C GLY A 30 2.04 -5.92 -5.30
N GLY A 31 1.73 -7.19 -5.03
CA GLY A 31 0.42 -7.79 -5.27
C GLY A 31 -0.72 -7.07 -4.55
N MET A 32 -1.56 -6.41 -5.32
CA MET A 32 -2.68 -5.60 -4.83
C MET A 32 -4.00 -5.96 -5.48
N LYS A 33 -5.08 -5.60 -4.81
CA LYS A 33 -6.44 -5.63 -5.38
C LYS A 33 -7.24 -4.39 -5.00
N CYS A 34 -8.10 -3.94 -5.89
CA CYS A 34 -9.09 -2.88 -5.63
C CYS A 34 -10.39 -3.18 -6.37
N SER A 35 -11.44 -2.39 -6.15
CA SER A 35 -12.66 -2.52 -6.95
C SER A 35 -12.43 -2.01 -8.37
N GLU A 36 -13.15 -2.58 -9.32
CA GLU A 36 -13.09 -2.18 -10.73
C GLU A 36 -13.49 -0.71 -10.92
N LYS A 37 -14.53 -0.24 -10.20
CA LYS A 37 -14.95 1.17 -10.24
C LYS A 37 -13.90 2.15 -9.70
N PHE A 38 -13.07 1.69 -8.76
CA PHE A 38 -12.01 2.51 -8.20
C PHE A 38 -10.78 2.53 -9.09
N TYR A 39 -10.49 1.44 -9.78
CA TYR A 39 -9.31 1.27 -10.62
C TYR A 39 -9.23 2.37 -11.70
N GLN A 40 -8.05 2.96 -11.90
CA GLN A 40 -7.79 4.05 -12.86
C GLN A 40 -8.61 5.35 -12.66
N SER A 41 -9.25 5.52 -11.50
CA SER A 41 -9.82 6.82 -11.12
C SER A 41 -8.74 7.81 -10.67
N LYS A 42 -9.03 9.12 -10.71
CA LYS A 42 -8.13 10.15 -10.13
C LYS A 42 -7.81 9.87 -8.64
N SER A 43 -8.77 9.32 -7.91
CA SER A 43 -8.59 8.93 -6.50
C SER A 43 -7.65 7.74 -6.35
N PHE A 44 -7.68 6.79 -7.28
CA PHE A 44 -6.73 5.68 -7.35
C PHE A 44 -5.31 6.19 -7.58
N ASP A 45 -5.09 7.04 -8.58
CA ASP A 45 -3.75 7.54 -8.88
C ASP A 45 -3.14 8.28 -7.68
N LYS A 46 -3.93 9.14 -7.02
CA LYS A 46 -3.50 9.86 -5.83
C LYS A 46 -3.15 8.91 -4.68
N GLN A 47 -3.97 7.89 -4.43
CA GLN A 47 -3.69 6.88 -3.39
C GLN A 47 -2.46 6.04 -3.70
N ILE A 48 -2.29 5.59 -4.93
CA ILE A 48 -1.16 4.77 -5.34
C ILE A 48 0.14 5.55 -5.19
N LEU A 49 0.14 6.83 -5.59
CA LEU A 49 1.30 7.70 -5.50
C LEU A 49 1.69 7.99 -4.05
N ASP A 50 0.72 8.25 -3.18
CA ASP A 50 0.96 8.40 -1.75
C ASP A 50 1.44 7.09 -1.10
N PHE A 51 0.78 5.99 -1.44
CA PHE A 51 1.15 4.67 -0.95
C PHE A 51 2.59 4.30 -1.30
N LYS A 52 2.99 4.49 -2.56
CA LYS A 52 4.38 4.26 -3.03
C LYS A 52 5.40 5.09 -2.26
N LYS A 53 5.10 6.36 -1.97
CA LYS A 53 5.99 7.26 -1.22
C LYS A 53 6.15 6.84 0.24
N ASN A 54 5.08 6.34 0.86
CA ASN A 54 5.03 6.13 2.30
C ASN A 54 5.22 4.66 2.72
N TYR A 55 5.22 3.72 1.78
CA TYR A 55 5.26 2.30 2.09
C TYR A 55 6.53 1.88 2.84
N LEU A 56 6.35 1.13 3.94
CA LEU A 56 7.42 0.49 4.69
C LEU A 56 7.31 -1.02 4.58
N CYS A 57 8.44 -1.70 4.33
CA CYS A 57 8.51 -3.14 4.48
C CYS A 57 8.21 -3.56 5.93
N GLY A 58 7.82 -4.83 6.14
CA GLY A 58 7.46 -5.35 7.46
C GLY A 58 8.51 -5.03 8.54
N ILE A 59 9.79 -5.24 8.22
CA ILE A 59 10.91 -4.96 9.14
C ILE A 59 10.96 -3.48 9.55
N CYS A 60 10.92 -2.55 8.59
CA CYS A 60 10.99 -1.12 8.90
C CYS A 60 9.74 -0.63 9.64
N ARG A 61 8.58 -1.17 9.29
CA ARG A 61 7.32 -0.88 10.00
C ARG A 61 7.39 -1.33 11.46
N ASP A 62 7.91 -2.52 11.73
CA ASP A 62 8.00 -3.06 13.08
C ASP A 62 9.06 -2.33 13.91
N LYS A 63 10.21 -1.98 13.33
CA LYS A 63 11.19 -1.07 13.96
C LYS A 63 10.57 0.28 14.34
N LYS A 64 9.78 0.88 13.44
CA LYS A 64 9.08 2.15 13.71
C LYS A 64 8.07 2.02 14.86
N ARG A 65 7.37 0.89 14.97
CA ARG A 65 6.45 0.59 16.09
C ARG A 65 7.18 0.48 17.42
N ILE A 66 8.32 -0.21 17.47
CA ILE A 66 9.13 -0.34 18.69
C ILE A 66 9.65 1.02 19.14
N LYS A 67 10.24 1.82 18.23
CA LYS A 67 10.72 3.17 18.54
C LYS A 67 9.61 4.06 19.10
N LYS A 68 8.39 3.95 18.59
CA LYS A 68 7.24 4.72 19.11
C LYS A 68 6.89 4.33 20.55
N LYS A 69 6.93 3.04 20.89
CA LYS A 69 6.65 2.57 22.26
C LYS A 69 7.69 3.00 23.29
N ILE A 70 8.96 3.15 22.87
CA ILE A 70 10.03 3.64 23.76
C ILE A 70 9.86 5.13 24.07
N ASN A 71 9.30 5.88 23.11
CA ASN A 71 9.15 7.34 23.19
C ASN A 71 7.77 7.79 23.71
N SER A 72 6.92 6.87 24.18
CA SER A 72 5.55 7.11 24.68
C SER A 72 5.44 6.70 26.13
#